data_AF-A0A0S3U754-F1
#
_entry.id   AF-A0A0S3U754-F1
#
_cell.length_a   1.000
_cell.length_b   1.000
_cell.length_c   1.000
_cell.angle_alpha   90.00
_cell.angle_beta   90.00
_cell.angle_gamma   90.00
#
_symmetry.space_group_name_H-M   'P 1'
#
loop_
_entity.id
_entity.type
_entity.pdbx_description
1 polymer ?
#
loop_
_entity_poly.entity_id
_entity_poly.type
_entity_poly.pdbx_seq_one_letter_code
_entity_poly.pdbx_strand_id
1 'polypeptide(L)'
;MNQEVIRDFLNLPGIVGIALLSGQSQPVFYSHDPAFSQGQPELLSQGILQVVETIPSEYETLEFRFAKNQITLHRLSRNFIILVIKDESRLDGKFMGAFQSLRSWIEQDPKVAIEQFQTLPTAPLPTLKDLIEAFNQLNQFTTRYLGVAVITNYLKLSRPAVEWMEQFQVNRSGQIVLIGESSELGQAVSVQEHEWFRHWAAQFIRRCSQAVRDYAALVEQNALTDTQKALLLP
;
A
#
# COMPACT_ATOMS: atom_id res chain seq x y z
N MET A 1 -15.12 19.27 4.47
CA MET A 1 -14.83 19.12 5.90
C MET A 1 -14.63 17.68 6.33
N ASN A 2 -15.63 16.79 6.36
CA ASN A 2 -15.44 15.48 7.02
C ASN A 2 -14.56 14.47 6.25
N GLN A 3 -14.64 14.43 4.91
CA GLN A 3 -13.74 13.58 4.09
C GLN A 3 -12.28 14.05 4.12
N GLU A 4 -12.04 15.34 4.35
CA GLU A 4 -10.69 15.90 4.45
C GLU A 4 -9.98 15.37 5.69
N VAL A 5 -10.67 15.20 6.82
CA VAL A 5 -10.07 14.63 8.05
C VAL A 5 -9.55 13.21 7.83
N ILE A 6 -10.33 12.38 7.12
CA ILE A 6 -9.92 11.01 6.81
C ILE A 6 -8.75 11.01 5.82
N ARG A 7 -8.82 11.85 4.78
CA ARG A 7 -7.80 11.95 3.75
C ARG A 7 -6.49 12.50 4.29
N ASP A 8 -6.54 13.51 5.14
CA ASP A 8 -5.40 14.10 5.82
C ASP A 8 -4.74 13.09 6.76
N PHE A 9 -5.55 12.30 7.48
CA PHE A 9 -5.04 11.21 8.32
C PHE A 9 -4.33 10.13 7.50
N LEU A 10 -4.94 9.74 6.38
CA LEU A 10 -4.42 8.73 5.48
C LEU A 10 -3.16 9.16 4.72
N ASN A 11 -3.03 10.45 4.43
CA ASN A 11 -1.86 11.03 3.78
C ASN A 11 -0.68 11.24 4.74
N LEU A 12 -0.84 10.92 6.03
CA LEU A 12 0.26 11.03 6.98
C LEU A 12 1.36 10.02 6.67
N PRO A 13 2.63 10.44 6.77
CA PRO A 13 3.75 9.51 6.64
C PRO A 13 3.66 8.42 7.71
N GLY A 14 3.78 7.17 7.28
CA GLY A 14 3.66 5.99 8.14
C GLY A 14 2.23 5.46 8.32
N ILE A 15 1.20 6.10 7.78
CA ILE A 15 -0.15 5.52 7.73
C ILE A 15 -0.30 4.70 6.45
N VAL A 16 -0.52 3.41 6.65
CA VAL A 16 -0.66 2.41 5.60
C VAL A 16 -2.13 2.21 5.25
N GLY A 17 -3.01 2.30 6.25
CA GLY A 17 -4.44 2.19 6.07
C GLY A 17 -5.22 2.35 7.36
N ILE A 18 -6.54 2.36 7.21
CA ILE A 18 -7.52 2.41 8.28
C ILE A 18 -8.64 1.44 7.97
N ALA A 19 -9.27 0.89 9.00
CA ALA A 19 -10.53 0.18 8.86
C ALA A 19 -11.51 0.63 9.94
N LEU A 20 -12.78 0.68 9.59
CA LEU A 20 -13.84 0.96 10.55
C LEU A 20 -14.70 -0.29 10.74
N LEU A 21 -14.81 -0.77 11.97
CA LEU A 21 -15.74 -1.81 12.38
C LEU A 21 -16.92 -1.21 13.14
N SER A 22 -18.12 -1.65 12.77
CA SER A 22 -19.37 -1.35 13.46
C SER A 22 -20.04 -2.66 13.90
N GLY A 23 -19.75 -3.11 15.12
CA GLY A 23 -20.33 -4.32 15.73
C GLY A 23 -20.01 -5.58 14.94
N GLN A 24 -21.04 -6.27 14.47
CA GLN A 24 -20.96 -7.52 13.70
C GLN A 24 -20.83 -7.30 12.18
N SER A 25 -20.75 -6.04 11.72
CA SER A 25 -20.58 -5.73 10.30
C SER A 25 -19.15 -5.98 9.84
N GLN A 26 -19.00 -6.33 8.55
CA GLN A 26 -17.67 -6.45 7.93
C GLN A 26 -16.91 -5.12 8.07
N PRO A 27 -15.61 -5.14 8.41
CA PRO A 27 -14.80 -3.94 8.46
C PRO A 27 -14.75 -3.27 7.09
N VAL A 28 -14.94 -1.95 7.07
CA VAL A 28 -14.70 -1.15 5.86
C VAL A 28 -13.23 -0.75 5.86
N PHE A 29 -12.43 -1.41 5.03
CA PHE A 29 -11.00 -1.13 4.90
C PHE A 29 -10.73 -0.03 3.87
N TYR A 30 -9.81 0.85 4.20
CA TYR A 30 -9.20 1.80 3.31
C TYR A 30 -7.68 1.75 3.49
N SER A 31 -6.94 1.32 2.47
CA SER A 31 -5.48 1.23 2.56
C SER A 31 -4.83 1.67 1.26
N HIS A 32 -3.63 2.25 1.39
CA HIS A 32 -2.73 2.50 0.28
C HIS A 32 -1.85 1.27 -0.02
N ASP A 33 -1.88 0.27 0.86
CA ASP A 33 -1.15 -0.98 0.73
C ASP A 33 -2.08 -2.05 0.13
N PRO A 34 -1.75 -2.55 -1.07
CA PRO A 34 -2.59 -3.52 -1.74
C PRO A 34 -2.70 -4.85 -0.99
N ALA A 35 -1.79 -5.15 -0.03
CA ALA A 35 -1.88 -6.33 0.84
C ALA A 35 -3.18 -6.38 1.65
N PHE A 36 -3.78 -5.21 1.94
CA PHE A 36 -5.06 -5.10 2.63
C PHE A 36 -6.26 -4.97 1.68
N SER A 37 -6.02 -4.97 0.35
CA SER A 37 -7.03 -4.76 -0.69
C SER A 37 -7.37 -6.04 -1.50
N GLN A 38 -6.58 -7.13 -1.43
CA GLN A 38 -6.94 -8.44 -2.02
C GLN A 38 -6.87 -9.61 -1.02
N GLY A 39 -7.93 -10.43 -0.99
CA GLY A 39 -7.98 -11.82 -0.46
C GLY A 39 -7.71 -12.04 1.04
N GLN A 40 -6.96 -11.14 1.68
CA GLN A 40 -6.78 -11.10 3.11
C GLN A 40 -7.85 -10.33 3.87
N PRO A 41 -8.67 -9.41 3.33
CA PRO A 41 -9.65 -8.74 4.18
C PRO A 41 -10.63 -9.74 4.76
N GLU A 42 -10.91 -10.90 4.17
CA GLU A 42 -11.75 -11.92 4.82
C GLU A 42 -11.05 -12.65 5.97
N LEU A 43 -9.78 -13.05 5.81
CA LEU A 43 -8.99 -13.69 6.87
C LEU A 43 -8.59 -12.70 7.98
N LEU A 44 -8.22 -11.47 7.61
CA LEU A 44 -8.01 -10.36 8.53
C LEU A 44 -9.33 -9.94 9.16
N SER A 45 -10.44 -9.84 8.42
CA SER A 45 -11.75 -9.55 9.03
C SER A 45 -12.14 -10.65 9.99
N GLN A 46 -11.98 -11.92 9.64
CA GLN A 46 -12.28 -13.03 10.55
C GLN A 46 -11.36 -13.02 11.77
N GLY A 47 -10.05 -12.81 11.58
CA GLY A 47 -9.10 -12.69 12.68
C GLY A 47 -9.39 -11.47 13.57
N ILE A 48 -9.71 -10.32 12.98
CA ILE A 48 -10.08 -9.09 13.68
C ILE A 48 -11.42 -9.28 14.39
N LEU A 49 -12.43 -9.87 13.76
CA LEU A 49 -13.72 -10.15 14.38
C LEU A 49 -13.57 -11.13 15.55
N GLN A 50 -12.75 -12.18 15.41
CA GLN A 50 -12.41 -13.09 16.52
C GLN A 50 -11.67 -12.36 17.65
N VAL A 51 -10.72 -11.49 17.33
CA VAL A 51 -10.02 -10.68 18.32
C VAL A 51 -11.00 -9.71 18.99
N VAL A 52 -11.90 -9.07 18.25
CA VAL A 52 -12.91 -8.15 18.78
C VAL A 52 -13.94 -8.86 19.66
N GLU A 53 -14.34 -10.09 19.31
CA GLU A 53 -15.21 -10.94 20.14
C GLU A 53 -14.53 -11.43 21.42
N THR A 54 -13.21 -11.60 21.39
CA THR A 54 -12.42 -12.06 22.55
C THR A 54 -11.86 -10.91 23.38
N ILE A 55 -11.86 -9.67 22.87
CA ILE A 55 -11.43 -8.48 23.60
C ILE A 55 -12.44 -8.20 24.73
N PRO A 56 -12.00 -8.25 26.01
CA PRO A 56 -12.86 -7.87 27.12
C PRO A 56 -13.36 -6.43 26.96
N SER A 57 -14.55 -6.13 27.50
CA SER A 57 -15.17 -4.80 27.42
C SER A 57 -14.35 -3.67 28.06
N GLU A 58 -13.27 -4.04 28.75
CA GLU A 58 -12.43 -3.20 29.61
C GLU A 58 -11.26 -2.56 28.86
N TYR A 59 -10.96 -3.03 27.64
CA TYR A 59 -9.85 -2.52 26.84
C TYR A 59 -10.28 -1.41 25.88
N GLU A 60 -9.56 -0.28 25.93
CA GLU A 60 -9.74 0.86 25.03
C GLU A 60 -8.87 0.77 23.78
N THR A 61 -7.72 0.09 23.86
CA THR A 61 -6.77 -0.03 22.75
C THR A 61 -6.09 -1.40 22.78
N LEU A 62 -5.95 -2.02 21.61
CA LEU A 62 -5.23 -3.27 21.43
C LEU A 62 -4.26 -3.11 20.26
N GLU A 63 -3.03 -3.58 20.44
CA GLU A 63 -2.00 -3.47 19.42
C GLU A 63 -1.41 -4.84 19.10
N PHE A 64 -1.24 -5.12 17.81
CA PHE A 64 -0.52 -6.29 17.35
C PHE A 64 0.27 -5.97 16.09
N ARG A 65 1.23 -6.84 15.77
CA ARG A 65 2.04 -6.72 14.56
C ARG A 65 1.60 -7.76 13.55
N PHE A 66 1.40 -7.33 12.31
CA PHE A 66 1.10 -8.20 11.18
C PHE A 66 2.12 -7.96 10.06
N ALA A 67 2.94 -8.97 9.78
CA ALA A 67 4.11 -8.85 8.92
C ALA A 67 5.03 -7.68 9.37
N LYS A 68 5.26 -6.70 8.49
CA LYS A 68 6.05 -5.49 8.77
C LYS A 68 5.22 -4.34 9.37
N ASN A 69 3.90 -4.45 9.36
CA ASN A 69 2.99 -3.39 9.75
C ASN A 69 2.52 -3.59 11.19
N GLN A 70 2.31 -2.49 11.90
CA GLN A 70 1.72 -2.48 13.23
C GLN A 70 0.25 -2.09 13.08
N ILE A 71 -0.60 -2.87 13.73
CA ILE A 71 -2.05 -2.69 13.68
C ILE A 71 -2.49 -2.32 15.09
N THR A 72 -3.15 -1.16 15.20
CA THR A 72 -3.70 -0.68 16.46
C THR A 72 -5.21 -0.57 16.34
N LEU A 73 -5.94 -1.28 17.18
CA LEU A 73 -7.39 -1.19 17.34
C LEU A 73 -7.68 -0.21 18.46
N HIS A 74 -8.50 0.77 18.17
CA HIS A 74 -9.00 1.73 19.14
C HIS A 74 -10.50 1.59 19.25
N ARG A 75 -10.97 1.19 20.42
CA ARG A 75 -12.40 1.13 20.72
C ARG A 75 -12.88 2.55 21.03
N LEU A 76 -13.79 3.03 20.20
CA LEU A 76 -14.41 4.35 20.38
C LEU A 76 -15.65 4.27 21.28
N SER A 77 -16.47 3.24 21.07
CA SER A 77 -17.68 2.98 21.85
C SER A 77 -18.01 1.49 21.82
N ARG A 78 -19.10 1.08 22.50
CA ARG A 78 -19.49 -0.35 22.64
C ARG A 78 -19.54 -1.11 21.31
N ASN A 79 -19.87 -0.42 20.22
CA ASN A 79 -20.05 -1.04 18.91
C ASN A 79 -19.06 -0.53 17.85
N PHE A 80 -18.17 0.41 18.17
CA PHE A 80 -17.31 1.04 17.16
C PHE A 80 -15.84 0.86 17.47
N ILE A 81 -15.11 0.34 16.49
CA ILE A 81 -13.68 0.12 16.59
C ILE A 81 -13.02 0.66 15.32
N ILE A 82 -12.06 1.55 15.49
CA ILE A 82 -11.15 1.95 14.42
C ILE A 82 -9.95 1.02 14.47
N LEU A 83 -9.52 0.57 13.31
CA LEU A 83 -8.27 -0.14 13.13
C LEU A 83 -7.34 0.76 12.32
N VAL A 84 -6.15 1.03 12.84
CA VAL A 84 -5.14 1.84 12.18
C VAL A 84 -3.97 0.94 11.83
N ILE A 85 -3.60 0.92 10.57
CA ILE A 85 -2.46 0.18 10.05
C ILE A 85 -1.33 1.19 9.83
N LYS A 86 -0.24 1.01 10.55
CA LYS A 86 0.89 1.94 10.56
C LYS A 86 2.22 1.22 10.32
N ASP A 87 3.13 1.93 9.67
CA ASP A 87 4.55 1.60 9.56
C ASP A 87 5.32 2.43 10.58
N GLU A 88 5.72 1.77 11.67
CA GLU A 88 6.37 2.39 12.83
C GLU A 88 7.67 3.12 12.47
N SER A 89 8.33 2.71 11.37
CA SER A 89 9.58 3.32 10.92
C SER A 89 9.39 4.69 10.26
N ARG A 90 8.15 5.04 9.88
CA ARG A 90 7.84 6.25 9.08
C ARG A 90 6.86 7.19 9.76
N LEU A 91 6.42 6.89 10.97
CA LEU A 91 5.48 7.73 11.71
C LEU A 91 6.11 9.05 12.16
N ASP A 92 5.44 10.15 11.86
CA ASP A 92 5.81 11.49 12.31
C ASP A 92 5.01 11.89 13.59
N GLY A 93 5.50 12.88 14.33
CA GLY A 93 4.88 13.40 15.56
C GLY A 93 3.48 14.01 15.36
N LYS A 94 3.05 14.21 14.11
CA LYS A 94 1.70 14.70 13.75
C LYS A 94 0.61 13.64 13.90
N PHE A 95 0.99 12.36 14.00
CA PHE A 95 0.06 11.24 14.12
C PHE A 95 -0.97 11.44 15.23
N MET A 96 -0.51 11.77 16.45
CA MET A 96 -1.40 11.89 17.61
C MET A 96 -2.46 12.99 17.42
N GLY A 97 -2.10 14.11 16.79
CA GLY A 97 -3.03 15.21 16.51
C GLY A 97 -4.09 14.82 15.47
N ALA A 98 -3.67 14.20 14.38
CA ALA A 98 -4.61 13.75 13.35
C ALA A 98 -5.51 12.62 13.85
N PHE A 99 -4.97 11.70 14.66
CA PHE A 99 -5.73 10.61 15.27
C PHE A 99 -6.79 11.14 16.24
N GLN A 100 -6.46 12.14 17.07
CA GLN A 100 -7.44 12.78 17.95
C GLN A 100 -8.56 13.47 17.17
N SER A 101 -8.23 14.17 16.08
CA SER A 101 -9.23 14.79 15.21
C SER A 101 -10.15 13.75 14.56
N LEU A 102 -9.58 12.64 14.07
CA LEU A 102 -10.33 11.53 13.48
C LEU A 102 -11.25 10.87 14.53
N ARG A 103 -10.71 10.60 15.72
CA ARG A 103 -11.47 10.04 16.85
C ARG A 103 -12.64 10.92 17.26
N SER A 104 -12.37 12.21 17.49
CA SER A 104 -13.40 13.17 17.88
C SER A 104 -14.50 13.29 16.82
N TRP A 105 -14.14 13.21 15.54
CA TRP A 105 -15.12 13.28 14.46
C TRP A 105 -16.02 12.03 14.40
N ILE A 106 -15.44 10.82 14.54
CA ILE A 106 -16.22 9.57 14.50
C ILE A 106 -17.12 9.45 15.74
N GLU A 107 -16.66 9.92 16.91
CA GLU A 107 -17.47 9.94 18.13
C GLU A 107 -18.63 10.95 18.06
N GLN A 108 -18.48 12.06 17.30
CA GLN A 108 -19.53 13.06 17.12
C GLN A 108 -20.68 12.56 16.22
N ASP A 109 -20.36 11.90 15.11
CA ASP A 109 -21.39 11.37 14.18
C ASP A 109 -20.98 10.01 13.56
N PRO A 110 -21.19 8.90 14.28
CA PRO A 110 -20.72 7.60 13.85
C PRO A 110 -21.46 7.05 12.61
N LYS A 111 -22.70 7.47 12.36
CA LYS A 111 -23.45 7.05 11.16
C LYS A 111 -22.89 7.73 9.91
N VAL A 112 -22.69 9.05 9.99
CA VAL A 112 -22.07 9.81 8.90
C VAL A 112 -20.65 9.30 8.65
N ALA A 113 -19.91 8.94 9.70
CA ALA A 113 -18.58 8.35 9.54
C ALA A 113 -18.63 7.05 8.71
N ILE A 114 -19.54 6.11 8.99
CA ILE A 114 -19.66 4.88 8.19
C ILE A 114 -19.97 5.20 6.74
N GLU A 115 -20.96 6.06 6.47
CA GLU A 115 -21.32 6.43 5.10
C GLU A 115 -20.15 7.12 4.37
N GLN A 116 -19.39 7.96 5.07
CA GLN A 116 -18.20 8.59 4.52
C GLN A 116 -17.12 7.55 4.20
N PHE A 117 -16.83 6.62 5.12
CA PHE A 117 -15.86 5.54 4.88
C PHE A 117 -16.27 4.62 3.73
N GLN A 118 -17.57 4.35 3.57
CA GLN A 118 -18.12 3.58 2.45
C GLN A 118 -18.10 4.33 1.11
N THR A 119 -18.18 5.67 1.16
CA THR A 119 -18.15 6.54 -0.03
C THR A 119 -16.76 7.09 -0.35
N LEU A 120 -15.76 6.83 0.51
CA LEU A 120 -14.38 7.15 0.19
C LEU A 120 -14.01 6.40 -1.10
N PRO A 121 -13.54 7.11 -2.13
CA PRO A 121 -13.02 6.44 -3.31
C PRO A 121 -11.82 5.62 -2.85
N THR A 122 -11.93 4.30 -2.87
CA THR A 122 -10.78 3.39 -2.90
C THR A 122 -9.77 4.04 -3.82
N ALA A 123 -8.57 4.38 -3.33
CA ALA A 123 -7.61 5.18 -4.10
C ALA A 123 -7.58 4.63 -5.52
N PRO A 124 -7.79 5.46 -6.56
CA PRO A 124 -7.95 4.97 -7.92
C PRO A 124 -6.72 4.13 -8.24
N LEU A 125 -6.96 2.86 -8.59
CA LEU A 125 -5.89 1.96 -8.92
C LEU A 125 -5.08 2.57 -10.06
N PRO A 126 -3.73 2.51 -9.99
CA PRO A 126 -2.90 3.12 -11.00
C PRO A 126 -3.19 2.53 -12.36
N THR A 127 -3.02 3.32 -13.41
CA THR A 127 -3.07 2.75 -14.75
C THR A 127 -1.84 1.88 -14.99
N LEU A 128 -1.97 0.90 -15.89
CA LEU A 128 -0.83 0.06 -16.26
C LEU A 128 0.33 0.92 -16.81
N LYS A 129 0.01 2.01 -17.51
CA LYS A 129 0.97 3.01 -17.96
C LYS A 129 1.78 3.61 -16.81
N ASP A 130 1.11 4.06 -15.74
CA ASP A 130 1.79 4.70 -14.61
C ASP A 130 2.79 3.76 -13.94
N LEU A 131 2.45 2.47 -13.83
CA LEU A 131 3.33 1.44 -13.27
C LEU A 131 4.56 1.20 -14.16
N ILE A 132 4.36 1.03 -15.47
CA ILE A 132 5.46 0.82 -16.42
C ILE A 132 6.38 2.04 -16.47
N GLU A 133 5.83 3.25 -16.48
CA GLU A 133 6.62 4.48 -16.49
C GLU A 133 7.44 4.64 -15.21
N ALA A 134 6.84 4.42 -14.03
CA ALA A 134 7.56 4.44 -12.77
C ALA A 134 8.69 3.41 -12.75
N PHE A 135 8.46 2.20 -13.27
CA PHE A 135 9.46 1.14 -13.26
C PHE A 135 10.59 1.47 -14.24
N ASN A 136 10.26 2.01 -15.40
CA ASN A 136 11.26 2.42 -16.38
C ASN A 136 12.11 3.60 -15.88
N GLN A 137 11.57 4.49 -15.06
CA GLN A 137 12.36 5.52 -14.36
C GLN A 137 13.34 4.89 -13.36
N LEU A 138 12.89 3.92 -12.57
CA LEU A 138 13.78 3.13 -11.70
C LEU A 138 14.91 2.47 -12.50
N ASN A 139 14.58 1.84 -13.63
CA ASN A 139 15.56 1.17 -14.49
C ASN A 139 16.58 2.17 -15.05
N GLN A 140 16.10 3.31 -15.57
CA GLN A 140 16.96 4.37 -16.09
C GLN A 140 17.92 4.90 -15.03
N PHE A 141 17.45 5.10 -13.80
CA PHE A 141 18.33 5.45 -12.69
C PHE A 141 19.38 4.35 -12.41
N THR A 142 18.93 3.09 -12.37
CA THR A 142 19.79 1.93 -12.09
C THR A 142 20.93 1.76 -13.10
N THR A 143 20.67 2.06 -14.38
CA THR A 143 21.68 1.90 -15.46
C THR A 143 22.97 2.68 -15.19
N ARG A 144 22.90 3.79 -14.44
CA ARG A 144 24.04 4.63 -14.08
C ARG A 144 25.05 3.91 -13.18
N TYR A 145 24.62 2.85 -12.50
CA TYR A 145 25.44 2.10 -11.53
C TYR A 145 25.89 0.74 -12.05
N LEU A 146 25.00 0.00 -12.74
CA LEU A 146 25.23 -1.40 -13.12
C LEU A 146 25.34 -1.62 -14.63
N GLY A 147 24.97 -0.63 -15.45
CA GLY A 147 24.93 -0.76 -16.90
C GLY A 147 23.74 -1.60 -17.40
N VAL A 148 23.37 -1.38 -18.67
CA VAL A 148 22.15 -1.92 -19.29
C VAL A 148 22.12 -3.45 -19.33
N ALA A 149 23.27 -4.10 -19.56
CA ALA A 149 23.35 -5.56 -19.65
C ALA A 149 23.00 -6.25 -18.31
N VAL A 150 23.53 -5.74 -17.20
CA VAL A 150 23.30 -6.29 -15.87
C VAL A 150 21.85 -6.05 -15.45
N ILE A 151 21.33 -4.83 -15.62
CA ILE A 151 19.93 -4.54 -15.24
C ILE A 151 18.94 -5.37 -16.04
N THR A 152 19.19 -5.61 -17.33
CA THR A 152 18.31 -6.42 -18.18
C THR A 152 18.25 -7.85 -17.68
N ASN A 153 19.39 -8.41 -17.26
CA ASN A 153 19.43 -9.75 -16.67
C ASN A 153 18.71 -9.78 -15.31
N TYR A 154 18.97 -8.79 -14.45
CA TYR A 154 18.34 -8.72 -13.13
C TYR A 154 16.82 -8.56 -13.21
N LEU A 155 16.32 -7.73 -14.12
CA LEU A 155 14.88 -7.56 -14.39
C LEU A 155 14.22 -8.87 -14.80
N LYS A 156 14.85 -9.63 -15.70
CA LYS A 156 14.34 -10.95 -16.12
C LYS A 156 14.31 -11.94 -14.96
N LEU A 157 15.34 -11.93 -14.10
CA LEU A 157 15.46 -12.81 -12.94
C LEU A 157 14.62 -12.38 -11.73
N SER A 158 14.12 -11.15 -11.70
CA SER A 158 13.24 -10.63 -10.64
C SER A 158 11.76 -10.70 -11.03
N ARG A 159 11.43 -11.00 -12.29
CA ARG A 159 10.04 -11.07 -12.76
C ARG A 159 9.30 -12.24 -12.09
N PRO A 160 8.13 -12.01 -11.48
CA PRO A 160 7.28 -13.08 -10.95
C PRO A 160 6.92 -14.09 -12.04
N ALA A 161 6.92 -15.38 -11.68
CA ALA A 161 6.55 -16.48 -12.56
C ALA A 161 5.03 -16.72 -12.54
N VAL A 162 4.27 -15.73 -13.01
CA VAL A 162 2.80 -15.80 -13.15
C VAL A 162 2.42 -15.49 -14.60
N GLU A 163 1.35 -16.11 -15.11
CA GLU A 163 0.92 -16.03 -16.51
C GLU A 163 0.70 -14.58 -16.98
N TRP A 164 0.06 -13.76 -16.14
CA TRP A 164 -0.15 -12.34 -16.43
C TRP A 164 1.16 -11.55 -16.60
N MET A 165 2.29 -11.99 -16.02
CA MET A 165 3.58 -11.30 -16.19
C MET A 165 4.27 -11.66 -17.51
N GLU A 166 3.79 -12.64 -18.25
CA GLU A 166 4.37 -13.05 -19.54
C GLU A 166 4.14 -12.01 -20.64
N GLN A 167 3.09 -11.20 -20.52
CA GLN A 167 2.81 -10.08 -21.43
C GLN A 167 3.83 -8.94 -21.32
N PHE A 168 4.71 -8.93 -20.31
CA PHE A 168 5.76 -7.91 -20.19
C PHE A 168 7.10 -8.44 -20.66
N GLN A 169 7.75 -7.71 -21.58
CA GLN A 169 9.10 -7.98 -22.03
C GLN A 169 10.07 -6.90 -21.57
N VAL A 170 11.31 -7.30 -21.31
CA VAL A 170 12.42 -6.36 -21.07
C VAL A 170 13.19 -6.21 -22.38
N ASN A 171 13.17 -5.01 -22.95
CA ASN A 171 13.86 -4.71 -24.21
C ASN A 171 15.39 -4.60 -24.01
N ARG A 172 16.13 -4.43 -25.11
CA ARG A 172 17.61 -4.30 -25.08
C ARG A 172 18.11 -3.06 -24.35
N SER A 173 17.25 -2.07 -24.13
CA SER A 173 17.56 -0.85 -23.38
C SER A 173 17.28 -1.00 -21.87
N GLY A 174 16.83 -2.17 -21.41
CA GLY A 174 16.48 -2.41 -20.02
C GLY A 174 15.14 -1.81 -19.60
N GLN A 175 14.25 -1.52 -20.56
CA GLN A 175 12.90 -1.03 -20.28
C GLN A 175 11.88 -2.16 -20.37
N ILE A 176 10.88 -2.10 -19.49
CA ILE A 176 9.70 -2.95 -19.51
C ILE A 176 8.72 -2.41 -20.55
N VAL A 177 8.26 -3.28 -21.44
CA VAL A 177 7.27 -3.00 -22.47
C VAL A 177 6.17 -4.06 -22.44
N LEU A 178 4.94 -3.63 -22.70
CA LEU A 178 3.79 -4.52 -22.86
C LEU A 178 3.80 -5.12 -24.28
N ILE A 179 3.60 -6.43 -24.37
CA ILE A 179 3.47 -7.21 -25.60
C ILE A 179 1.97 -7.42 -25.82
N GLY A 180 1.31 -6.47 -26.47
CA GLY A 180 -0.14 -6.50 -26.59
C GLY A 180 -0.72 -5.22 -27.15
N GLU A 181 -2.02 -5.03 -26.96
CA GLU A 181 -2.71 -3.84 -27.42
C GLU A 181 -2.39 -2.64 -26.51
N SER A 182 -2.00 -1.50 -27.11
CA SER A 182 -1.73 -0.27 -26.36
C SER A 182 -2.98 0.27 -25.62
N SER A 183 -4.16 -0.22 -25.95
CA SER A 183 -5.44 0.05 -25.28
C SER A 183 -5.44 -0.33 -23.80
N GLU A 184 -4.66 -1.36 -23.41
CA GLU A 184 -4.57 -1.86 -22.04
C GLU A 184 -3.76 -0.94 -21.13
N LEU A 185 -2.89 -0.09 -21.69
CA LEU A 185 -2.06 0.84 -20.92
C LEU A 185 -2.89 1.88 -20.16
N GLY A 186 -4.05 2.27 -20.70
CA GLY A 186 -4.94 3.25 -20.09
C GLY A 186 -5.90 2.66 -19.06
N GLN A 187 -5.94 1.33 -18.91
CA GLN A 187 -6.82 0.67 -17.95
C GLN A 187 -6.19 0.71 -16.56
N ALA A 188 -7.04 0.94 -15.55
CA ALA A 188 -6.64 0.77 -14.17
C ALA A 188 -6.32 -0.71 -13.94
N VAL A 189 -5.15 -0.99 -13.37
CA VAL A 189 -4.79 -2.37 -13.05
C VAL A 189 -5.64 -2.86 -11.89
N SER A 190 -5.89 -4.16 -11.82
CA SER A 190 -6.42 -4.76 -10.60
C SER A 190 -5.38 -4.67 -9.48
N VAL A 191 -5.85 -4.77 -8.24
CA VAL A 191 -4.98 -4.78 -7.05
C VAL A 191 -3.93 -5.92 -7.14
N GLN A 192 -4.29 -7.08 -7.72
CA GLN A 192 -3.38 -8.22 -7.90
C GLN A 192 -2.22 -7.89 -8.84
N GLU A 193 -2.57 -7.25 -9.95
CA GLU A 193 -1.65 -6.84 -11.00
C GLU A 193 -0.67 -5.78 -10.48
N HIS A 194 -1.17 -4.85 -9.66
CA HIS A 194 -0.35 -3.87 -8.96
C HIS A 194 0.65 -4.54 -8.00
N GLU A 195 0.22 -5.55 -7.23
CA GLU A 195 1.10 -6.30 -6.33
C GLU A 195 2.20 -7.07 -7.06
N TRP A 196 1.89 -7.70 -8.19
CA TRP A 196 2.92 -8.36 -8.99
C TRP A 196 4.00 -7.36 -9.46
N PHE A 197 3.61 -6.14 -9.80
CA PHE A 197 4.54 -5.05 -10.13
C PHE A 197 5.39 -4.61 -8.93
N ARG A 198 4.77 -4.39 -7.76
CA ARG A 198 5.49 -4.04 -6.51
C ARG A 198 6.46 -5.15 -6.11
N HIS A 199 6.04 -6.40 -6.21
CA HIS A 199 6.91 -7.56 -5.93
C HIS A 199 8.09 -7.61 -6.90
N TRP A 200 7.84 -7.37 -8.20
CA TRP A 200 8.90 -7.32 -9.20
C TRP A 200 9.93 -6.22 -8.89
N ALA A 201 9.45 -5.01 -8.55
CA ALA A 201 10.30 -3.89 -8.17
C ALA A 201 11.12 -4.19 -6.90
N ALA A 202 10.50 -4.73 -5.86
CA ALA A 202 11.17 -5.07 -4.60
C ALA A 202 12.27 -6.13 -4.82
N GLN A 203 12.00 -7.18 -5.60
CA GLN A 203 12.98 -8.20 -5.94
C GLN A 203 14.14 -7.63 -6.77
N PHE A 204 13.84 -6.73 -7.70
CA PHE A 204 14.83 -6.04 -8.52
C PHE A 204 15.76 -5.17 -7.66
N ILE A 205 15.20 -4.32 -6.78
CA ILE A 205 15.96 -3.47 -5.86
C ILE A 205 16.83 -4.32 -4.92
N ARG A 206 16.28 -5.43 -4.40
CA ARG A 206 17.02 -6.35 -3.53
C ARG A 206 18.24 -6.94 -4.24
N ARG A 207 18.10 -7.37 -5.50
CA ARG A 207 19.22 -7.88 -6.30
C ARG A 207 20.25 -6.79 -6.59
N CYS A 208 19.82 -5.58 -6.96
CA CYS A 208 20.73 -4.46 -7.20
C CYS A 208 21.51 -4.06 -5.95
N SER A 209 20.88 -4.15 -4.77
CA SER A 209 21.50 -3.86 -3.47
C SER A 209 22.62 -4.85 -3.10
N GLN A 210 22.70 -6.01 -3.74
CA GLN A 210 23.82 -6.94 -3.56
C GLN A 210 25.09 -6.46 -4.28
N ALA A 211 24.93 -5.66 -5.35
CA ALA A 211 26.03 -5.17 -6.17
C ALA A 211 26.37 -3.70 -5.90
N VAL A 212 25.39 -2.90 -5.50
CA VAL A 212 25.54 -1.47 -5.20
C VAL A 212 25.22 -1.24 -3.73
N ARG A 213 26.19 -0.69 -3.00
CA ARG A 213 26.03 -0.36 -1.58
C ARG A 213 24.97 0.73 -1.40
N ASP A 214 24.12 0.56 -0.38
CA ASP A 214 23.05 1.50 0.00
C ASP A 214 22.06 1.83 -1.15
N TYR A 215 21.94 0.91 -2.12
CA TYR A 215 21.13 1.12 -3.33
C TYR A 215 19.66 1.42 -3.04
N ALA A 216 19.04 0.70 -2.10
CA ALA A 216 17.65 0.93 -1.73
C ALA A 216 17.42 2.38 -1.24
N ALA A 217 18.32 2.90 -0.40
CA ALA A 217 18.26 4.28 0.06
C ALA A 217 18.46 5.29 -1.08
N LEU A 218 19.37 5.00 -2.02
CA LEU A 218 19.56 5.84 -3.21
C LEU A 218 18.31 5.91 -4.09
N VAL A 219 17.60 4.80 -4.25
CA VAL A 219 16.34 4.73 -5.00
C VAL A 219 15.26 5.59 -4.34
N GLU A 220 15.07 5.43 -3.03
CA GLU A 220 14.09 6.19 -2.26
C GLU A 220 14.35 7.70 -2.25
N GLN A 221 15.61 8.11 -2.30
CA GLN A 221 15.98 9.52 -2.23
C GLN A 221 16.02 10.20 -3.60
N ASN A 222 16.42 9.49 -4.66
CA ASN A 222 16.84 10.13 -5.92
C ASN A 222 16.19 9.55 -7.19
N ALA A 223 15.62 8.34 -7.15
CA ALA A 223 15.16 7.67 -8.37
C ALA A 223 13.68 7.90 -8.68
N LEU A 224 12.84 8.02 -7.65
CA LEU A 224 11.38 8.04 -7.78
C LEU A 224 10.79 9.30 -7.14
N THR A 225 9.74 9.85 -7.73
CA THR A 225 8.90 10.87 -7.07
C THR A 225 8.06 10.24 -5.96
N ASP A 226 7.53 11.02 -5.03
CA ASP A 226 6.71 10.48 -3.93
C ASP A 226 5.49 9.71 -4.42
N THR A 227 4.88 10.15 -5.53
CA THR A 227 3.82 9.41 -6.22
C THR A 227 4.32 8.06 -6.73
N GLN A 228 5.46 8.00 -7.41
CA GLN A 228 6.01 6.75 -7.94
C GLN A 228 6.49 5.80 -6.84
N LYS A 229 6.97 6.33 -5.71
CA LYS A 229 7.27 5.52 -4.52
C LYS A 229 6.02 4.84 -4.00
N ALA A 230 4.91 5.56 -3.88
CA ALA A 230 3.63 4.98 -3.46
C ALA A 230 3.17 3.87 -4.44
N LEU A 231 3.48 4.00 -5.73
CA LEU A 231 3.17 2.99 -6.73
C LEU A 231 4.03 1.74 -6.63
N LEU A 232 5.36 1.86 -6.54
CA LEU A 232 6.28 0.72 -6.70
C LEU A 232 6.87 0.16 -5.42
N LEU A 233 7.01 0.98 -4.38
CA LEU A 233 7.71 0.57 -3.16
C LEU A 233 6.71 -0.02 -2.15
N PRO A 234 7.02 -1.22 -1.60
CA PRO A 234 6.16 -1.89 -0.63
C PRO A 234 5.98 -1.09 0.65
#